data_AF-A0A957TST2-F1
#
_entry.id   AF-A0A957TST2-F1
#
_cell.length_a   1.000
_cell.length_b   1.000
_cell.length_c   1.000
_cell.angle_alpha   90.00
_cell.angle_beta   90.00
_cell.angle_gamma   90.00
#
_symmetry.space_group_name_H-M   'P 1'
#
loop_
_entity.id
_entity.type
_entity.pdbx_description
1 polymer ?
#
loop_
_entity_poly.entity_id
_entity_poly.type
_entity_poly.pdbx_seq_one_letter_code
_entity_poly.pdbx_strand_id
1 'polypeptide(L)'
;AYVDPWLGEAACENCYVQLDGDDPLTGDNLVQEDNAVASFFHTDMWIGRLPVKSPNELTNVIKKLIQYETFQGVELWQNDVVFIADNYIRDISTEGKVLIDLAGDFAKYSDNVAALAPPAVRNARIYYDPFPEYSDPDGDESWRITDAGQALRTVMNKLSAGAGVVVYNGHSNQWQWAVTDERPTASPDYLLGLYDADALTNRNRYFINLSMTCLTSQFHKPALSGTVLDERLLLNPLGGAVAVWGPAGLSVAYGHDFLQRGFFETLWKAPPGTARLGELIEAGYTKLLTEDTCCQDTAKTFLLLGDPLTKARAYPDQIDGIYLPSVYR
;
A
#
# COMPACT_ATOMS: atom_id res chain seq x y z
N ALA A 1 -5.15 -0.83 21.26
CA ALA A 1 -5.35 0.51 21.83
C ALA A 1 -6.62 1.11 21.26
N TYR A 2 -7.31 2.02 21.96
CA TYR A 2 -8.50 2.68 21.41
C TYR A 2 -8.09 3.70 20.32
N VAL A 3 -7.85 3.21 19.11
CA VAL A 3 -7.26 3.98 18.00
C VAL A 3 -8.01 3.81 16.68
N ASP A 4 -9.01 2.94 16.66
CA ASP A 4 -9.87 2.67 15.51
C ASP A 4 -11.27 3.20 15.85
N PRO A 5 -11.81 4.19 15.12
CA PRO A 5 -13.06 4.82 15.52
C PRO A 5 -14.29 3.92 15.29
N TRP A 6 -14.15 2.79 14.60
CA TRP A 6 -15.22 1.82 14.35
C TRP A 6 -15.11 0.57 15.24
N LEU A 7 -13.93 -0.04 15.35
CA LEU A 7 -13.71 -1.22 16.19
C LEU A 7 -13.46 -0.84 17.66
N GLY A 8 -13.15 0.43 17.92
CA GLY A 8 -12.54 0.87 19.17
C GLY A 8 -11.08 0.47 19.21
N GLU A 9 -10.80 -0.83 19.28
CA GLU A 9 -9.45 -1.34 19.47
C GLU A 9 -8.79 -1.92 18.21
N ALA A 10 -7.59 -1.42 17.89
CA ALA A 10 -6.67 -2.02 16.93
C ALA A 10 -5.25 -2.07 17.51
N ALA A 11 -4.36 -2.90 16.95
CA ALA A 11 -2.94 -2.78 17.24
C ALA A 11 -2.40 -1.45 16.69
N CYS A 12 -1.53 -0.81 17.49
CA CYS A 12 -0.89 0.45 17.14
C CYS A 12 0.61 0.29 17.38
N GLU A 13 1.37 0.00 16.32
CA GLU A 13 2.83 -0.09 16.43
C GLU A 13 3.44 1.30 16.70
N ASN A 14 2.90 2.32 16.03
CA ASN A 14 3.37 3.69 16.15
C ASN A 14 3.24 4.24 17.59
N CYS A 15 2.28 3.74 18.37
CA CYS A 15 2.11 4.12 19.77
C CYS A 15 3.29 3.67 20.66
N TYR A 16 4.09 2.67 20.25
CA TYR A 16 5.32 2.29 20.97
C TYR A 16 6.46 3.28 20.76
N VAL A 17 6.38 4.12 19.74
CA VAL A 17 7.41 5.07 19.33
C VAL A 17 6.93 6.51 19.38
N GLN A 18 5.76 6.76 19.98
CA GLN A 18 5.40 8.04 20.56
C GLN A 18 6.10 8.14 21.93
N LEU A 19 7.32 8.66 21.92
CA LEU A 19 8.18 8.80 23.10
C LEU A 19 8.01 10.16 23.77
N ASP A 20 7.62 11.19 23.01
CA ASP A 20 7.31 12.53 23.51
C ASP A 20 5.79 12.76 23.64
N GLY A 21 5.44 13.54 24.65
CA GLY A 21 4.09 13.98 24.96
C GLY A 21 3.43 13.38 26.20
N ASP A 22 2.25 13.89 26.52
CA ASP A 22 1.55 13.63 27.79
C ASP A 22 0.92 12.24 27.87
N ASP A 23 0.58 11.64 26.72
CA ASP A 23 -0.08 10.34 26.63
C ASP A 23 0.45 9.54 25.41
N PRO A 24 0.83 8.26 25.58
CA PRO A 24 1.40 7.46 24.49
C PRO A 24 0.41 7.08 23.37
N LEU A 25 -0.89 7.27 23.57
CA LEU A 25 -1.96 7.03 22.59
C LEU A 25 -2.42 8.32 21.91
N THR A 26 -2.50 9.42 22.64
CA THR A 26 -2.99 10.70 22.10
C THR A 26 -1.89 11.70 21.77
N GLY A 27 -0.68 11.49 22.28
CA GLY A 27 0.47 12.38 22.16
C GLY A 27 0.30 13.64 23.00
N ASP A 28 0.71 14.80 22.46
CA ASP A 28 0.63 16.09 23.15
C ASP A 28 -0.81 16.61 23.26
N ASN A 29 -1.16 17.13 24.44
CA ASN A 29 -2.40 17.87 24.61
C ASN A 29 -2.16 19.36 24.36
N LEU A 30 -2.26 19.77 23.09
CA LEU A 30 -2.09 21.17 22.70
C LEU A 30 -3.32 21.98 23.15
N VAL A 31 -3.12 22.89 24.10
CA VAL A 31 -4.15 23.85 24.51
C VAL A 31 -4.24 24.93 23.43
N GLN A 32 -5.37 24.96 22.72
CA GLN A 32 -5.67 25.98 21.72
C GLN A 32 -6.07 27.31 22.38
N GLU A 33 -6.09 28.40 21.59
CA GLU A 33 -6.40 29.76 22.06
C GLU A 33 -7.79 29.88 22.71
N ASP A 34 -8.73 28.99 22.39
CA ASP A 34 -10.07 28.93 22.97
C ASP A 34 -10.18 28.00 24.21
N ASN A 35 -9.05 27.46 24.68
CA ASN A 35 -8.92 26.42 25.71
C ASN A 35 -9.44 25.03 25.28
N ALA A 36 -9.69 24.79 23.99
CA ALA A 36 -9.87 23.43 23.50
C ALA A 36 -8.54 22.67 23.60
N VAL A 37 -8.61 21.39 23.99
CA VAL A 37 -7.45 20.50 23.94
C VAL A 37 -7.51 19.73 22.63
N ALA A 38 -6.51 19.92 21.77
CA ALA A 38 -6.31 19.09 20.61
C ALA A 38 -5.14 18.15 20.85
N SER A 39 -5.44 16.85 20.81
CA SER A 39 -4.42 15.82 20.89
C SER A 39 -3.60 15.77 19.60
N PHE A 40 -2.28 15.76 19.71
CA PHE A 40 -1.34 15.68 18.59
C PHE A 40 -0.48 14.43 18.73
N PHE A 41 -0.67 13.47 17.82
CA PHE A 41 0.08 12.22 17.78
C PHE A 41 1.09 12.24 16.63
N HIS A 42 2.36 11.98 16.93
CA HIS A 42 3.46 11.90 15.96
C HIS A 42 4.58 10.99 16.47
N THR A 43 5.04 10.06 15.62
CA THR A 43 6.11 9.12 15.99
C THR A 43 7.48 9.79 16.12
N ASP A 44 8.23 9.47 17.17
CA ASP A 44 9.61 9.94 17.39
C ASP A 44 10.67 9.00 16.79
N MET A 45 10.29 7.76 16.48
CA MET A 45 11.19 6.77 15.89
C MET A 45 10.50 5.99 14.78
N TRP A 46 11.26 5.60 13.77
CA TRP A 46 10.78 4.63 12.77
C TRP A 46 10.69 3.23 13.38
N ILE A 47 9.53 2.60 13.24
CA ILE A 47 9.27 1.23 13.70
C ILE A 47 8.83 0.34 12.54
N GLY A 48 9.25 -0.91 12.58
CA GLY A 48 8.75 -1.96 11.71
C GLY A 48 8.68 -3.28 12.45
N ARG A 49 7.79 -4.16 11.99
CA ARG A 49 7.50 -5.47 12.58
C ARG A 49 7.86 -6.58 11.62
N LEU A 50 8.58 -7.59 12.10
CA LEU A 50 8.69 -8.89 11.41
C LEU A 50 7.69 -9.86 12.06
N PRO A 51 6.55 -10.17 11.43
CA PRO A 51 5.44 -10.90 12.06
C PRO A 51 5.64 -12.43 12.02
N VAL A 52 6.82 -12.87 12.42
CA VAL A 52 7.26 -14.27 12.34
C VAL A 52 6.80 -15.08 13.55
N LYS A 53 6.39 -16.32 13.31
CA LYS A 53 5.83 -17.25 14.30
C LYS A 53 6.70 -18.49 14.49
N SER A 54 7.81 -18.61 13.73
CA SER A 54 8.79 -19.69 13.87
C SER A 54 10.21 -19.24 13.48
N PRO A 55 11.26 -19.96 13.96
CA PRO A 55 12.63 -19.71 13.52
C PRO A 55 12.84 -19.86 12.00
N ASN A 56 12.05 -20.71 11.34
CA ASN A 56 12.12 -20.91 9.90
C ASN A 56 11.57 -19.68 9.14
N GLU A 57 10.44 -19.13 9.59
CA GLU A 57 9.90 -17.87 9.03
C GLU A 57 10.89 -16.72 9.20
N LEU A 58 11.49 -16.58 10.39
CA LEU A 58 12.53 -15.58 10.63
C LEU A 58 13.70 -15.73 9.65
N THR A 59 14.21 -16.96 9.49
CA THR A 59 15.30 -17.25 8.56
C THR A 59 14.94 -16.86 7.12
N ASN A 60 13.71 -17.15 6.69
CA ASN A 60 13.24 -16.83 5.34
C ASN A 60 13.10 -15.33 5.11
N VAL A 61 12.53 -14.59 6.06
CA VAL A 61 12.38 -13.13 5.97
C VAL A 61 13.74 -12.44 5.98
N ILE A 62 14.66 -12.83 6.87
CA ILE A 62 16.01 -12.25 6.89
C ILE A 62 16.76 -12.53 5.60
N LYS A 63 16.66 -13.76 5.06
CA LYS A 63 17.26 -14.10 3.76
C LYS A 63 16.69 -13.23 2.63
N LYS A 64 15.37 -13.00 2.64
CA LYS A 64 14.69 -12.11 1.68
C LYS A 64 15.21 -10.67 1.79
N LEU A 65 15.29 -10.12 3.01
CA LEU A 65 15.80 -8.77 3.27
C LEU A 65 17.25 -8.62 2.79
N ILE A 66 18.15 -9.51 3.22
CA ILE A 66 19.56 -9.48 2.78
C ILE A 66 19.64 -9.56 1.25
N GLN A 67 18.87 -10.45 0.62
CA GLN A 67 18.85 -10.58 -0.83
C GLN A 67 18.38 -9.31 -1.53
N TYR A 68 17.33 -8.67 -1.02
CA TYR A 68 16.85 -7.40 -1.55
C TYR A 68 17.87 -6.29 -1.35
N GLU A 69 18.43 -6.13 -0.14
CA GLU A 69 19.33 -5.02 0.20
C GLU A 69 20.70 -5.12 -0.46
N THR A 70 21.21 -6.34 -0.63
CA THR A 70 22.54 -6.56 -1.24
C THR A 70 22.52 -6.64 -2.76
N PHE A 71 21.34 -6.72 -3.40
CA PHE A 71 21.24 -6.78 -4.85
C PHE A 71 21.95 -5.58 -5.50
N GLN A 72 22.95 -5.87 -6.34
CA GLN A 72 23.69 -4.87 -7.10
C GLN A 72 23.18 -4.91 -8.53
N GLY A 73 22.40 -3.91 -8.93
CA GLY A 73 21.85 -3.85 -10.29
C GLY A 73 20.63 -2.94 -10.38
N VAL A 74 20.38 -2.52 -11.61
CA VAL A 74 19.17 -1.82 -12.01
C VAL A 74 18.44 -2.72 -13.00
N GLU A 75 17.20 -3.08 -12.70
CA GLU A 75 16.36 -3.92 -13.55
C GLU A 75 14.99 -3.27 -13.78
N LEU A 76 14.33 -3.63 -14.88
CA LEU A 76 13.07 -3.02 -15.32
C LEU A 76 11.97 -3.03 -14.26
N TRP A 77 11.91 -4.08 -13.42
CA TRP A 77 10.89 -4.20 -12.38
C TRP A 77 10.99 -3.07 -11.34
N GLN A 78 12.19 -2.53 -11.10
CA GLN A 78 12.38 -1.44 -10.15
C GLN A 78 11.86 -0.10 -10.68
N ASN A 79 11.59 0.00 -11.97
CA ASN A 79 10.99 1.16 -12.59
C ASN A 79 9.45 1.04 -12.67
N ASP A 80 8.91 -0.14 -12.40
CA ASP A 80 7.47 -0.37 -12.41
C ASP A 80 6.85 0.05 -11.05
N VAL A 81 5.91 1.01 -11.10
CA VAL A 81 4.99 1.31 -9.99
C VAL A 81 3.61 0.83 -10.40
N VAL A 82 3.01 -0.02 -9.57
CA VAL A 82 1.76 -0.70 -9.90
C VAL A 82 0.65 -0.17 -9.02
N PHE A 83 -0.40 0.36 -9.64
CA PHE A 83 -1.60 0.85 -8.98
C PHE A 83 -2.75 -0.12 -9.25
N ILE A 84 -3.32 -0.65 -8.18
CA ILE A 84 -4.46 -1.56 -8.20
C ILE A 84 -5.61 -0.85 -7.48
N ALA A 85 -6.78 -0.77 -8.12
CA ALA A 85 -7.93 -0.07 -7.54
C ALA A 85 -9.20 -0.92 -7.58
N ASP A 86 -9.97 -0.81 -6.50
CA ASP A 86 -11.36 -1.29 -6.39
C ASP A 86 -12.34 -0.36 -7.14
N ASN A 87 -13.56 -0.81 -7.39
CA ASN A 87 -14.52 -0.07 -8.22
C ASN A 87 -15.18 1.11 -7.49
N TYR A 88 -15.32 2.24 -8.18
CA TYR A 88 -16.04 3.42 -7.67
C TYR A 88 -17.55 3.34 -7.96
N ILE A 89 -17.93 2.94 -9.17
CA ILE A 89 -19.33 2.67 -9.50
C ILE A 89 -19.66 1.25 -9.06
N ARG A 90 -20.63 1.12 -8.15
CA ARG A 90 -20.99 -0.17 -7.54
C ARG A 90 -22.11 -0.88 -8.25
N ASP A 91 -23.10 -0.12 -8.73
CA ASP A 91 -24.26 -0.66 -9.42
C ASP A 91 -25.02 0.44 -10.18
N ILE A 92 -25.92 0.02 -11.06
CA ILE A 92 -26.89 0.88 -11.73
C ILE A 92 -28.29 0.43 -11.30
N SER A 93 -29.04 1.31 -10.64
CA SER A 93 -30.39 0.97 -10.18
C SER A 93 -31.33 0.63 -11.33
N THR A 94 -32.46 0.01 -11.02
CA THR A 94 -33.51 -0.32 -12.01
C THR A 94 -34.06 0.90 -12.75
N GLU A 95 -33.91 2.09 -12.19
CA GLU A 95 -34.30 3.39 -12.78
C GLU A 95 -33.16 4.05 -13.58
N GLY A 96 -32.01 3.39 -13.72
CA GLY A 96 -30.83 3.92 -14.41
C GLY A 96 -29.98 4.88 -13.56
N LYS A 97 -30.15 4.88 -12.23
CA LYS A 97 -29.35 5.74 -11.34
C LYS A 97 -28.02 5.07 -11.01
N VAL A 98 -26.93 5.78 -11.25
CA VAL A 98 -25.58 5.39 -10.83
C VAL A 98 -25.48 5.35 -9.30
N LEU A 99 -25.08 4.20 -8.74
CA LEU A 99 -24.77 4.03 -7.32
C LEU A 99 -23.25 4.02 -7.14
N ILE A 100 -22.76 5.02 -6.42
CA ILE A 100 -21.33 5.21 -6.16
C ILE A 100 -20.91 4.62 -4.81
N ASP A 101 -19.64 4.31 -4.68
CA ASP A 101 -19.00 4.02 -3.40
C ASP A 101 -18.81 5.32 -2.58
N LEU A 102 -19.28 5.29 -1.33
CA LEU A 102 -19.17 6.43 -0.41
C LEU A 102 -17.79 6.52 0.25
N ALA A 103 -16.95 5.47 0.16
CA ALA A 103 -15.56 5.52 0.58
C ALA A 103 -14.69 6.36 -0.37
N GLY A 104 -15.17 6.62 -1.59
CA GLY A 104 -14.52 7.49 -2.57
C GLY A 104 -14.08 6.76 -3.84
N ASP A 105 -13.50 7.53 -4.77
CA ASP A 105 -12.99 7.00 -6.04
C ASP A 105 -11.54 6.52 -5.90
N PHE A 106 -11.36 5.22 -5.73
CA PHE A 106 -10.06 4.58 -5.51
C PHE A 106 -9.12 4.68 -6.72
N ALA A 107 -9.65 4.63 -7.93
CA ALA A 107 -8.90 4.84 -9.16
C ALA A 107 -8.36 6.28 -9.19
N LYS A 108 -9.20 7.26 -8.83
CA LYS A 108 -8.79 8.66 -8.76
C LYS A 108 -7.68 8.92 -7.76
N TYR A 109 -7.73 8.32 -6.56
CA TYR A 109 -6.63 8.42 -5.58
C TYR A 109 -5.32 7.86 -6.16
N SER A 110 -5.40 6.71 -6.83
CA SER A 110 -4.25 6.10 -7.49
C SER A 110 -3.67 6.98 -8.60
N ASP A 111 -4.52 7.62 -9.41
CA ASP A 111 -4.08 8.50 -10.49
C ASP A 111 -3.42 9.79 -10.00
N ASN A 112 -3.91 10.35 -8.89
CA ASN A 112 -3.31 11.52 -8.27
C ASN A 112 -1.87 11.24 -7.83
N VAL A 113 -1.61 10.05 -7.30
CA VAL A 113 -0.26 9.62 -6.90
C VAL A 113 0.60 9.26 -8.11
N ALA A 114 0.03 8.55 -9.09
CA ALA A 114 0.73 8.23 -10.33
C ALA A 114 1.23 9.49 -11.07
N ALA A 115 0.47 10.59 -10.98
CA ALA A 115 0.84 11.88 -11.56
C ALA A 115 2.04 12.57 -10.87
N LEU A 116 2.41 12.15 -9.66
CA LEU A 116 3.60 12.64 -8.96
C LEU A 116 4.90 12.04 -9.53
N ALA A 117 4.80 10.92 -10.25
CA ALA A 117 5.95 10.18 -10.72
C ALA A 117 6.69 10.94 -11.83
N PRO A 118 8.04 10.96 -11.82
CA PRO A 118 8.81 11.54 -12.91
C PRO A 118 8.57 10.78 -14.22
N PRO A 119 8.76 11.41 -15.40
CA PRO A 119 8.38 10.83 -16.70
C PRO A 119 8.99 9.46 -17.02
N ALA A 120 10.14 9.13 -16.43
CA ALA A 120 10.82 7.88 -16.66
C ALA A 120 10.22 6.69 -15.89
N VAL A 121 9.31 6.93 -14.92
CA VAL A 121 8.60 5.89 -14.18
C VAL A 121 7.57 5.18 -15.04
N ARG A 122 7.53 3.84 -14.96
CA ARG A 122 6.51 3.02 -15.61
C ARG A 122 5.34 2.76 -14.66
N ASN A 123 4.35 3.64 -14.73
CA ASN A 123 3.08 3.46 -14.00
C ASN A 123 2.21 2.41 -14.72
N ALA A 124 1.98 1.28 -14.07
CA ALA A 124 1.02 0.27 -14.49
C ALA A 124 -0.26 0.41 -13.66
N ARG A 125 -1.41 0.54 -14.31
CA ARG A 125 -2.72 0.65 -13.66
C ARG A 125 -3.52 -0.62 -13.89
N ILE A 126 -4.25 -1.06 -12.88
CA ILE A 126 -5.13 -2.23 -12.91
C ILE A 126 -6.37 -1.88 -12.09
N TYR A 127 -7.39 -1.30 -12.71
CA TYR A 127 -8.59 -0.81 -12.02
C TYR A 127 -9.74 -1.75 -12.32
N TYR A 128 -10.30 -2.39 -11.27
CA TYR A 128 -11.54 -3.12 -11.44
C TYR A 128 -12.68 -2.12 -11.57
N ASP A 129 -13.42 -2.23 -12.66
CA ASP A 129 -14.51 -1.32 -12.98
C ASP A 129 -15.57 -2.08 -13.78
N PRO A 130 -16.64 -2.57 -13.14
CA PRO A 130 -17.70 -3.29 -13.83
C PRO A 130 -18.59 -2.36 -14.69
N PHE A 131 -18.45 -1.03 -14.56
CA PHE A 131 -19.26 -0.02 -15.26
C PHE A 131 -18.39 1.09 -15.88
N PRO A 132 -17.41 0.73 -16.73
CA PRO A 132 -16.42 1.67 -17.25
C PRO A 132 -17.04 2.77 -18.12
N GLU A 133 -18.22 2.54 -18.71
CA GLU A 133 -18.93 3.54 -19.51
C GLU A 133 -19.36 4.79 -18.70
N TYR A 134 -19.37 4.71 -17.37
CA TYR A 134 -19.64 5.85 -16.49
C TYR A 134 -18.37 6.49 -15.93
N SER A 135 -17.34 5.69 -15.64
CA SER A 135 -16.08 6.16 -15.07
C SER A 135 -15.10 6.68 -16.13
N ASP A 136 -15.15 6.13 -17.34
CA ASP A 136 -14.35 6.48 -18.51
C ASP A 136 -15.25 6.48 -19.78
N PRO A 137 -16.10 7.50 -19.95
CA PRO A 137 -17.05 7.56 -21.07
C PRO A 137 -16.40 7.60 -22.45
N ASP A 138 -15.16 8.07 -22.53
CA ASP A 138 -14.40 8.17 -23.78
C ASP A 138 -13.69 6.85 -24.14
N GLY A 139 -13.54 5.94 -23.17
CA GLY A 139 -12.95 4.61 -23.36
C GLY A 139 -11.43 4.63 -23.58
N ASP A 140 -10.77 5.68 -23.09
CA ASP A 140 -9.33 5.90 -23.27
C ASP A 140 -8.49 5.11 -22.24
N GLU A 141 -9.09 4.70 -21.13
CA GLU A 141 -8.43 4.03 -20.01
C GLU A 141 -8.47 2.50 -20.18
N SER A 142 -7.61 1.98 -21.07
CA SER A 142 -7.51 0.54 -21.36
C SER A 142 -7.14 -0.35 -20.17
N TRP A 143 -6.84 0.24 -19.01
CA TRP A 143 -6.52 -0.42 -17.74
C TRP A 143 -7.74 -0.61 -16.82
N ARG A 144 -8.92 -0.14 -17.21
CA ARG A 144 -10.19 -0.48 -16.54
C ARG A 144 -10.66 -1.87 -16.99
N ILE A 145 -10.85 -2.76 -16.02
CA ILE A 145 -11.13 -4.18 -16.24
C ILE A 145 -12.49 -4.51 -15.65
N THR A 146 -13.41 -4.95 -16.51
CA THR A 146 -14.79 -5.30 -16.13
C THR A 146 -14.93 -6.68 -15.50
N ASP A 147 -14.08 -7.63 -15.89
CA ASP A 147 -14.11 -9.01 -15.40
C ASP A 147 -13.19 -9.19 -14.18
N ALA A 148 -13.77 -9.54 -13.03
CA ALA A 148 -13.02 -9.77 -11.78
C ALA A 148 -11.92 -10.83 -11.93
N GLY A 149 -12.20 -11.93 -12.66
CA GLY A 149 -11.21 -12.97 -12.93
C GLY A 149 -10.03 -12.46 -13.76
N GLN A 150 -10.28 -11.62 -14.76
CA GLN A 150 -9.25 -10.96 -15.55
C GLN A 150 -8.44 -9.97 -14.72
N ALA A 151 -9.11 -9.23 -13.83
CA ALA A 151 -8.43 -8.31 -12.92
C ALA A 151 -7.46 -9.08 -12.01
N LEU A 152 -7.91 -10.14 -11.34
CA LEU A 152 -7.04 -11.01 -10.53
C LEU A 152 -5.86 -11.57 -11.33
N ARG A 153 -6.10 -12.12 -12.52
CA ARG A 153 -5.02 -12.66 -13.38
C ARG A 153 -4.00 -11.56 -13.73
N THR A 154 -4.47 -10.35 -14.00
CA THR A 154 -3.62 -9.21 -14.34
C THR A 154 -2.79 -8.78 -13.13
N VAL A 155 -3.41 -8.70 -11.95
CA VAL A 155 -2.71 -8.47 -10.67
C VAL A 155 -1.64 -9.53 -10.45
N MET A 156 -2.00 -10.82 -10.49
CA MET A 156 -1.07 -11.92 -10.25
C MET A 156 0.11 -11.94 -11.22
N ASN A 157 -0.15 -11.68 -12.50
CA ASN A 157 0.90 -11.57 -13.51
C ASN A 157 1.85 -10.40 -13.23
N LYS A 158 1.31 -9.23 -12.88
CA LYS A 158 2.13 -8.03 -12.63
C LYS A 158 2.95 -8.18 -11.35
N LEU A 159 2.36 -8.68 -10.26
CA LEU A 159 3.07 -8.96 -9.01
C LEU A 159 4.16 -10.03 -9.20
N SER A 160 3.89 -11.09 -9.96
CA SER A 160 4.86 -12.16 -10.25
C SER A 160 6.02 -11.70 -11.15
N ALA A 161 5.79 -10.69 -12.00
CA ALA A 161 6.85 -10.06 -12.80
C ALA A 161 7.80 -9.20 -11.94
N GLY A 162 7.33 -8.73 -10.78
CA GLY A 162 8.02 -7.81 -9.89
C GLY A 162 7.68 -6.34 -10.17
N ALA A 163 7.77 -5.52 -9.12
CA ALA A 163 7.54 -4.08 -9.15
C ALA A 163 8.39 -3.41 -8.06
N GLY A 164 8.77 -2.14 -8.25
CA GLY A 164 9.47 -1.37 -7.22
C GLY A 164 8.51 -1.07 -6.07
N VAL A 165 7.34 -0.54 -6.41
CA VAL A 165 6.26 -0.23 -5.47
C VAL A 165 4.92 -0.72 -6.03
N VAL A 166 4.10 -1.30 -5.19
CA VAL A 166 2.71 -1.68 -5.45
C VAL A 166 1.84 -0.89 -4.50
N VAL A 167 0.76 -0.32 -5.03
CA VAL A 167 -0.23 0.44 -4.27
C VAL A 167 -1.59 -0.20 -4.54
N TYR A 168 -2.29 -0.56 -3.47
CA TYR A 168 -3.68 -0.96 -3.55
C TYR A 168 -4.56 0.07 -2.86
N ASN A 169 -5.48 0.69 -3.60
CA ASN A 169 -6.54 1.57 -3.06
C ASN A 169 -7.89 0.85 -3.21
N GLY A 170 -8.62 0.65 -2.12
CA GLY A 170 -9.90 -0.05 -2.21
C GLY A 170 -10.43 -0.53 -0.88
N HIS A 171 -11.52 -1.31 -0.91
CA HIS A 171 -11.98 -2.04 0.25
C HIS A 171 -11.17 -3.32 0.47
N SER A 172 -11.22 -3.86 1.68
CA SER A 172 -10.63 -5.15 2.01
C SER A 172 -11.18 -5.71 3.30
N ASN A 173 -10.80 -6.95 3.56
CA ASN A 173 -10.80 -7.52 4.90
C ASN A 173 -9.43 -8.19 5.13
N GLN A 174 -9.29 -8.94 6.23
CA GLN A 174 -8.02 -9.58 6.58
C GLN A 174 -7.52 -10.59 5.52
N TRP A 175 -8.40 -11.05 4.63
CA TRP A 175 -8.17 -12.19 3.74
C TRP A 175 -8.07 -11.81 2.27
N GLN A 176 -8.53 -10.62 1.88
CA GLN A 176 -8.55 -10.24 0.46
C GLN A 176 -8.62 -8.72 0.23
N TRP A 177 -8.15 -8.31 -0.94
CA TRP A 177 -8.43 -7.03 -1.56
C TRP A 177 -9.74 -7.08 -2.36
N ALA A 178 -10.63 -6.13 -2.10
CA ALA A 178 -11.94 -5.94 -2.69
C ALA A 178 -12.94 -7.09 -2.47
N VAL A 179 -14.22 -6.76 -2.60
CA VAL A 179 -15.28 -7.72 -2.95
C VAL A 179 -15.82 -7.24 -4.29
N THR A 180 -15.30 -7.81 -5.37
CA THR A 180 -15.45 -7.28 -6.74
C THR A 180 -16.82 -7.59 -7.34
N ASP A 181 -17.15 -8.86 -7.49
CA ASP A 181 -18.43 -9.34 -8.02
C ASP A 181 -19.24 -9.93 -6.88
N GLU A 182 -20.23 -9.15 -6.40
CA GLU A 182 -21.05 -9.50 -5.24
C GLU A 182 -22.07 -10.64 -5.51
N ARG A 183 -22.11 -11.20 -6.74
CA ARG A 183 -23.00 -12.33 -7.05
C ARG A 183 -22.58 -13.57 -6.24
N PRO A 184 -23.51 -14.33 -5.65
CA PRO A 184 -23.18 -15.52 -4.84
C PRO A 184 -22.40 -16.63 -5.56
N THR A 185 -22.40 -16.62 -6.89
CA THR A 185 -21.70 -17.60 -7.73
C THR A 185 -20.37 -17.08 -8.27
N ALA A 186 -20.00 -15.84 -7.98
CA ALA A 186 -18.76 -15.25 -8.44
C ALA A 186 -17.57 -15.98 -7.81
N SER A 187 -16.62 -16.37 -8.65
CA SER A 187 -15.36 -16.95 -8.20
C SER A 187 -14.31 -16.83 -9.30
N PRO A 188 -13.20 -16.12 -9.08
CA PRO A 188 -12.87 -15.32 -7.89
C PRO A 188 -13.73 -14.03 -7.79
N ASP A 189 -13.90 -13.51 -6.58
CA ASP A 189 -14.62 -12.27 -6.24
C ASP A 189 -13.72 -11.23 -5.56
N TYR A 190 -12.40 -11.30 -5.78
CA TYR A 190 -11.39 -10.42 -5.19
C TYR A 190 -10.29 -10.06 -6.18
N LEU A 191 -9.48 -9.05 -5.84
CA LEU A 191 -8.30 -8.63 -6.62
C LEU A 191 -7.01 -9.30 -6.18
N LEU A 192 -6.95 -9.75 -4.92
CA LEU A 192 -5.89 -10.60 -4.38
C LEU A 192 -6.40 -11.26 -3.10
N GLY A 193 -6.35 -12.59 -3.02
CA GLY A 193 -6.72 -13.36 -1.84
C GLY A 193 -5.52 -13.86 -1.03
N LEU A 194 -5.80 -14.28 0.20
CA LEU A 194 -4.80 -14.75 1.17
C LEU A 194 -3.88 -15.83 0.61
N TYR A 195 -4.44 -16.80 -0.13
CA TYR A 195 -3.68 -17.92 -0.67
C TYR A 195 -3.06 -17.64 -2.04
N ASP A 196 -3.49 -16.59 -2.75
CA ASP A 196 -2.82 -16.16 -3.97
C ASP A 196 -1.41 -15.63 -3.68
N ALA A 197 -1.23 -15.03 -2.50
CA ALA A 197 0.08 -14.59 -2.03
C ALA A 197 1.12 -15.72 -2.03
N ASP A 198 0.72 -16.99 -1.81
CA ASP A 198 1.61 -18.15 -1.84
C ASP A 198 2.05 -18.52 -3.26
N ALA A 199 1.25 -18.18 -4.27
CA ALA A 199 1.54 -18.45 -5.68
C ALA A 199 2.52 -17.44 -6.30
N LEU A 200 2.82 -16.34 -5.60
CA LEU A 200 3.80 -15.37 -6.06
C LEU A 200 5.21 -15.96 -6.06
N THR A 201 5.89 -15.82 -7.21
CA THR A 201 7.23 -16.40 -7.47
C THR A 201 8.25 -15.35 -7.91
N ASN A 202 8.00 -14.07 -7.63
CA ASN A 202 8.85 -12.91 -7.94
C ASN A 202 10.12 -12.84 -7.07
N ARG A 203 10.78 -13.97 -6.84
CA ARG A 203 12.06 -14.02 -6.14
C ARG A 203 13.07 -13.07 -6.79
N ASN A 204 13.82 -12.34 -5.96
CA ASN A 204 14.77 -11.28 -6.36
C ASN A 204 14.12 -10.01 -6.91
N ARG A 205 12.79 -9.96 -7.01
CA ARG A 205 12.01 -8.85 -7.58
C ARG A 205 10.84 -8.52 -6.64
N TYR A 206 11.18 -8.44 -5.36
CA TYR A 206 10.24 -8.18 -4.28
C TYR A 206 9.76 -6.74 -4.34
N PHE A 207 8.47 -6.51 -4.15
CA PHE A 207 7.90 -5.17 -4.15
C PHE A 207 7.75 -4.63 -2.72
N ILE A 208 7.73 -3.31 -2.61
CA ILE A 208 7.17 -2.61 -1.45
C ILE A 208 5.67 -2.46 -1.67
N ASN A 209 4.85 -2.88 -0.72
CA ASN A 209 3.40 -2.80 -0.84
C ASN A 209 2.82 -1.70 0.04
N LEU A 210 2.03 -0.81 -0.55
CA LEU A 210 1.21 0.19 0.14
C LEU A 210 -0.24 -0.30 0.10
N SER A 211 -0.70 -0.86 1.22
CA SER A 211 -2.08 -1.33 1.40
C SER A 211 -2.94 -0.16 1.87
N MET A 212 -3.37 0.72 0.95
CA MET A 212 -4.22 1.89 1.23
C MET A 212 -5.70 1.48 1.40
N THR A 213 -5.95 0.61 2.38
CA THR A 213 -7.19 -0.13 2.55
C THR A 213 -7.52 -0.37 4.04
N CYS A 214 -8.17 -1.49 4.42
CA CYS A 214 -8.56 -1.81 5.80
C CYS A 214 -8.12 -3.22 6.26
N LEU A 215 -7.65 -3.37 7.50
CA LEU A 215 -7.45 -4.67 8.19
C LEU A 215 -6.46 -5.70 7.57
N THR A 216 -5.85 -5.45 6.41
CA THR A 216 -4.99 -6.44 5.74
C THR A 216 -3.68 -6.72 6.48
N SER A 217 -3.28 -5.80 7.37
CA SER A 217 -2.13 -5.91 8.28
C SER A 217 -2.55 -6.15 9.74
N GLN A 218 -3.78 -6.59 10.00
CA GLN A 218 -4.28 -6.92 11.34
C GLN A 218 -3.61 -8.19 11.92
N PHE A 219 -2.30 -8.13 12.19
CA PHE A 219 -1.46 -9.25 12.60
C PHE A 219 -1.89 -9.91 13.94
N HIS A 220 -2.65 -9.19 14.76
CA HIS A 220 -3.20 -9.70 16.02
C HIS A 220 -4.50 -10.49 15.82
N LYS A 221 -5.01 -10.61 14.58
CA LYS A 221 -6.21 -11.39 14.27
C LYS A 221 -5.94 -12.89 14.49
N PRO A 222 -6.71 -13.58 15.35
CA PRO A 222 -6.67 -15.03 15.39
C PRO A 222 -7.16 -15.59 14.05
N ALA A 223 -6.28 -16.26 13.32
CA ALA A 223 -6.55 -16.79 11.98
C ALA A 223 -6.15 -18.26 11.91
N LEU A 224 -7.02 -19.11 11.36
CA LEU A 224 -6.70 -20.54 11.14
C LEU A 224 -5.53 -20.72 10.16
N SER A 225 -5.38 -19.80 9.21
CA SER A 225 -4.24 -19.71 8.29
C SER A 225 -2.92 -19.39 8.98
N GLY A 226 -2.96 -18.89 10.23
CA GLY A 226 -1.82 -18.36 10.97
C GLY A 226 -1.39 -16.95 10.55
N THR A 227 -2.00 -16.35 9.53
CA THR A 227 -1.61 -15.04 8.97
C THR A 227 -2.79 -14.30 8.34
N VAL A 228 -2.77 -12.97 8.37
CA VAL A 228 -3.57 -12.11 7.46
C VAL A 228 -2.86 -11.91 6.11
N LEU A 229 -3.51 -11.25 5.15
CA LEU A 229 -3.01 -11.09 3.77
C LEU A 229 -1.62 -10.44 3.71
N ASP A 230 -1.42 -9.30 4.39
CA ASP A 230 -0.15 -8.57 4.31
C ASP A 230 0.99 -9.34 5.02
N GLU A 231 0.69 -10.05 6.11
CA GLU A 231 1.63 -10.98 6.74
C GLU A 231 2.04 -12.07 5.74
N ARG A 232 1.08 -12.66 5.00
CA ARG A 232 1.35 -13.72 4.02
C ARG A 232 2.22 -13.23 2.87
N LEU A 233 1.96 -12.02 2.35
CA LEU A 233 2.77 -11.38 1.31
C LEU A 233 4.23 -11.21 1.75
N LEU A 234 4.46 -10.78 2.99
CA LEU A 234 5.81 -10.63 3.54
C LEU A 234 6.47 -11.99 3.82
N LEU A 235 5.71 -12.97 4.33
CA LEU A 235 6.24 -14.26 4.78
C LEU A 235 6.49 -15.27 3.65
N ASN A 236 5.95 -15.06 2.44
CA ASN A 236 6.20 -15.96 1.30
C ASN A 236 7.72 -16.05 0.99
N PRO A 237 8.36 -17.22 1.13
CA PRO A 237 9.81 -17.37 0.89
C PRO A 237 10.20 -17.35 -0.60
N LEU A 238 9.26 -17.56 -1.51
CA LEU A 238 9.48 -17.65 -2.96
C LEU A 238 9.12 -16.36 -3.71
N GLY A 239 8.46 -15.40 -3.06
CA GLY A 239 7.99 -14.18 -3.71
C GLY A 239 7.34 -13.23 -2.71
N GLY A 240 6.39 -12.44 -3.21
CA GLY A 240 5.64 -11.46 -2.44
C GLY A 240 6.42 -10.17 -2.21
N ALA A 241 6.10 -9.53 -1.08
CA ALA A 241 6.64 -8.24 -0.70
C ALA A 241 7.95 -8.37 0.09
N VAL A 242 8.80 -7.34 0.02
CA VAL A 242 9.92 -7.14 0.96
C VAL A 242 9.47 -6.35 2.19
N ALA A 243 8.45 -5.52 2.03
CA ALA A 243 7.82 -4.74 3.08
C ALA A 243 6.37 -4.43 2.70
N VAL A 244 5.50 -4.35 3.70
CA VAL A 244 4.10 -3.92 3.54
C VAL A 244 3.81 -2.82 4.53
N TRP A 245 3.37 -1.66 4.05
CA TRP A 245 2.81 -0.60 4.88
C TRP A 245 1.29 -0.66 4.76
N GLY A 246 0.62 -1.01 5.86
CA GLY A 246 -0.80 -1.30 5.83
C GLY A 246 -1.49 -1.22 7.19
N PRO A 247 -2.82 -1.31 7.20
CA PRO A 247 -3.67 -1.08 8.37
C PRO A 247 -3.88 -2.34 9.23
N ALA A 248 -3.78 -2.19 10.55
CA ALA A 248 -4.30 -3.16 11.52
C ALA A 248 -5.78 -2.92 11.89
N GLY A 249 -6.31 -1.74 11.54
CA GLY A 249 -7.68 -1.31 11.83
C GLY A 249 -8.47 -0.92 10.58
N LEU A 250 -9.62 -0.31 10.82
CA LEU A 250 -10.43 0.44 9.88
C LEU A 250 -9.95 1.89 9.84
N SER A 251 -10.00 2.49 8.65
CA SER A 251 -9.67 3.88 8.37
C SER A 251 -10.36 4.29 7.07
N VAL A 252 -10.26 5.56 6.69
CA VAL A 252 -10.95 6.11 5.50
C VAL A 252 -9.98 6.46 4.39
N ALA A 253 -10.40 6.24 3.15
CA ALA A 253 -9.58 6.45 1.95
C ALA A 253 -9.01 7.87 1.84
N TYR A 254 -9.71 8.86 2.38
CA TYR A 254 -9.23 10.24 2.41
C TYR A 254 -7.93 10.39 3.21
N GLY A 255 -7.83 9.78 4.39
CA GLY A 255 -6.57 9.74 5.16
C GLY A 255 -5.47 8.96 4.43
N HIS A 256 -5.85 7.87 3.75
CA HIS A 256 -4.91 7.06 2.98
C HIS A 256 -4.28 7.86 1.82
N ASP A 257 -5.04 8.76 1.17
CA ASP A 257 -4.56 9.63 0.10
C ASP A 257 -3.39 10.52 0.56
N PHE A 258 -3.48 11.14 1.74
CA PHE A 258 -2.37 11.91 2.30
C PHE A 258 -1.15 11.04 2.62
N LEU A 259 -1.38 9.85 3.19
CA LEU A 259 -0.30 8.90 3.49
C LEU A 259 0.51 8.55 2.23
N GLN A 260 -0.16 8.11 1.17
CA GLN A 260 0.52 7.73 -0.07
C GLN A 260 1.14 8.94 -0.79
N ARG A 261 0.50 10.12 -0.78
CA ARG A 261 1.10 11.33 -1.39
C ARG A 261 2.39 11.74 -0.69
N GLY A 262 2.40 11.80 0.65
CA GLY A 262 3.61 12.14 1.41
C GLY A 262 4.75 11.15 1.15
N PHE A 263 4.41 9.86 1.07
CA PHE A 263 5.34 8.81 0.66
C PHE A 263 5.95 9.06 -0.73
N PHE A 264 5.11 9.23 -1.76
CA PHE A 264 5.60 9.36 -3.13
C PHE A 264 6.28 10.70 -3.43
N GLU A 265 5.79 11.81 -2.86
CA GLU A 265 6.47 13.11 -2.98
C GLU A 265 7.91 13.04 -2.43
N THR A 266 8.11 12.34 -1.31
CA THR A 266 9.43 12.18 -0.70
C THR A 266 10.28 11.19 -1.48
N LEU A 267 9.69 10.08 -1.95
CA LEU A 267 10.37 9.10 -2.78
C LEU A 267 10.99 9.72 -4.03
N TRP A 268 10.23 10.58 -4.72
CA TRP A 268 10.69 11.20 -5.98
C TRP A 268 11.61 12.42 -5.78
N LYS A 269 11.63 13.02 -4.59
CA LYS A 269 12.61 14.06 -4.22
C LYS A 269 13.96 13.48 -3.83
N ALA A 270 13.98 12.25 -3.31
CA ALA A 270 15.22 11.58 -2.91
C ALA A 270 16.02 11.09 -4.14
N PRO A 271 17.36 11.07 -4.06
CA PRO A 271 18.16 10.39 -5.07
C PRO A 271 17.73 8.92 -5.24
N PRO A 272 17.74 8.36 -6.48
CA PRO A 272 17.31 6.99 -6.73
C PRO A 272 18.04 5.98 -5.84
N GLY A 273 17.28 5.11 -5.18
CA GLY A 273 17.81 4.06 -4.30
C GLY A 273 18.37 4.55 -2.95
N THR A 274 18.11 5.80 -2.53
CA THR A 274 18.57 6.29 -1.23
C THR A 274 17.47 6.40 -0.17
N ALA A 275 16.22 6.65 -0.57
CA ALA A 275 15.09 6.80 0.34
C ALA A 275 14.85 5.52 1.16
N ARG A 276 14.70 5.67 2.48
CA ARG A 276 14.39 4.55 3.39
C ARG A 276 12.90 4.49 3.68
N LEU A 277 12.36 3.29 3.90
CA LEU A 277 10.93 3.13 4.20
C LEU A 277 10.46 3.95 5.40
N GLY A 278 11.25 4.03 6.46
CA GLY A 278 10.94 4.85 7.64
C GLY A 278 10.73 6.32 7.30
N GLU A 279 11.64 6.91 6.51
CA GLU A 279 11.56 8.30 6.02
C GLU A 279 10.32 8.53 5.15
N LEU A 280 10.02 7.58 4.25
CA LEU A 280 8.86 7.69 3.35
C LEU A 280 7.53 7.59 4.11
N ILE A 281 7.46 6.71 5.11
CA ILE A 281 6.28 6.52 5.96
C ILE A 281 6.08 7.74 6.88
N GLU A 282 7.16 8.24 7.49
CA GLU A 282 7.14 9.46 8.29
C GLU A 282 6.65 10.66 7.48
N ALA A 283 7.08 10.79 6.22
CA ALA A 283 6.58 11.83 5.33
C ALA A 283 5.08 11.71 5.05
N GLY A 284 4.56 10.48 4.93
CA GLY A 284 3.12 10.21 4.84
C GLY A 284 2.36 10.69 6.08
N TYR A 285 2.83 10.33 7.29
CA TYR A 285 2.23 10.80 8.54
C TYR A 285 2.33 12.33 8.69
N THR A 286 3.47 12.92 8.37
CA THR A 286 3.67 14.37 8.39
C THR A 286 2.68 15.08 7.48
N LYS A 287 2.47 14.55 6.26
CA LYS A 287 1.52 15.14 5.31
C LYS A 287 0.09 15.08 5.85
N LEU A 288 -0.34 13.94 6.38
CA LEU A 288 -1.65 13.77 7.01
C LEU A 288 -1.85 14.74 8.18
N LEU A 289 -0.81 14.97 8.99
CA LEU A 289 -0.91 15.83 10.18
C LEU A 289 -0.87 17.33 9.87
N THR A 290 -0.20 17.74 8.79
CA THR A 290 0.07 19.16 8.50
C THR A 290 -0.83 19.76 7.42
N GLU A 291 -1.38 18.93 6.53
CA GLU A 291 -2.23 19.39 5.42
C GLU A 291 -3.70 19.03 5.60
N ASP A 292 -4.06 18.33 6.68
CA ASP A 292 -5.43 17.89 6.94
C ASP A 292 -5.87 18.05 8.41
N THR A 293 -7.18 18.06 8.62
CA THR A 293 -7.84 18.23 9.92
C THR A 293 -8.66 17.01 10.34
N CYS A 294 -8.85 16.01 9.46
CA CYS A 294 -9.59 14.79 9.78
C CYS A 294 -8.68 13.55 9.76
N CYS A 295 -9.27 12.42 10.17
CA CYS A 295 -8.82 11.10 9.72
C CYS A 295 -7.39 10.71 10.18
N GLN A 296 -6.88 11.40 11.21
CA GLN A 296 -5.55 11.22 11.79
C GLN A 296 -5.40 9.89 12.54
N ASP A 297 -6.50 9.22 12.87
CA ASP A 297 -6.52 7.85 13.38
C ASP A 297 -5.83 6.86 12.43
N THR A 298 -5.80 7.15 11.13
CA THR A 298 -5.03 6.40 10.13
C THR A 298 -3.54 6.29 10.51
N ALA A 299 -2.94 7.32 11.11
CA ALA A 299 -1.55 7.28 11.56
C ALA A 299 -1.34 6.31 12.75
N LYS A 300 -2.41 5.90 13.44
CA LYS A 300 -2.34 4.94 14.55
C LYS A 300 -2.69 3.53 14.12
N THR A 301 -3.50 3.37 13.07
CA THR A 301 -3.91 2.07 12.56
C THR A 301 -2.93 1.51 11.52
N PHE A 302 -2.18 2.36 10.81
CA PHE A 302 -1.15 1.91 9.86
C PHE A 302 0.15 1.50 10.56
N LEU A 303 0.78 0.46 10.02
CA LEU A 303 2.05 -0.07 10.50
C LEU A 303 2.90 -0.62 9.37
N LEU A 304 4.21 -0.68 9.60
CA LEU A 304 5.15 -1.32 8.69
C LEU A 304 5.37 -2.78 9.10
N LEU A 305 5.01 -3.72 8.22
CA LEU A 305 5.53 -5.09 8.24
C LEU A 305 6.82 -5.13 7.40
N GLY A 306 7.98 -5.14 8.05
CA GLY A 306 9.29 -5.06 7.38
C GLY A 306 10.34 -4.30 8.19
N ASP A 307 11.48 -4.03 7.56
CA ASP A 307 12.56 -3.23 8.15
C ASP A 307 12.45 -1.76 7.70
N PRO A 308 12.30 -0.78 8.62
CA PRO A 308 12.19 0.63 8.28
C PRO A 308 13.45 1.21 7.61
N LEU A 309 14.60 0.56 7.72
CA LEU A 309 15.83 0.98 7.06
C LEU A 309 15.97 0.46 5.62
N THR A 310 15.06 -0.42 5.19
CA THR A 310 14.99 -0.90 3.80
C THR A 310 14.92 0.29 2.86
N LYS A 311 15.79 0.32 1.85
CA LYS A 311 15.77 1.37 0.83
C LYS A 311 14.75 1.05 -0.25
N ALA A 312 13.92 2.02 -0.62
CA ALA A 312 13.02 1.88 -1.75
C ALA A 312 13.80 1.79 -3.06
N ARG A 313 13.70 0.64 -3.74
CA ARG A 313 14.32 0.42 -5.06
C ARG A 313 13.37 0.83 -6.17
N ALA A 314 13.05 2.12 -6.21
CA ALA A 314 12.37 2.76 -7.32
C ALA A 314 13.39 3.58 -8.12
N TYR A 315 13.70 3.14 -9.34
CA TYR A 315 14.76 3.75 -10.18
C TYR A 315 14.16 4.31 -11.47
N PRO A 316 13.75 5.59 -11.50
CA PRO A 316 13.17 6.19 -12.69
C PRO A 316 14.16 6.27 -13.86
N ASP A 317 15.43 6.61 -13.61
CA ASP A 317 16.30 7.19 -14.66
C ASP A 317 17.46 6.30 -15.16
N GLN A 318 17.56 5.03 -14.75
CA GLN A 318 18.80 4.26 -14.97
C GLN A 318 18.76 3.20 -16.07
N ILE A 319 17.68 3.09 -16.85
CA ILE A 319 17.56 2.05 -17.90
C ILE A 319 17.62 2.62 -19.34
N ASP A 320 17.34 3.91 -19.54
CA ASP A 320 17.32 4.53 -20.89
C ASP A 320 18.69 5.02 -21.40
N GLY A 321 19.80 4.62 -20.76
CA GLY A 321 21.10 5.27 -20.97
C GLY A 321 22.33 4.37 -20.95
N ILE A 322 22.33 3.21 -21.63
CA ILE A 322 23.61 2.59 -22.01
C ILE A 322 24.17 3.38 -23.21
N TYR A 323 24.97 4.42 -22.93
CA TYR A 323 25.79 5.05 -23.95
C TYR A 323 27.04 4.19 -24.20
N LEU A 324 27.06 3.46 -25.32
CA LEU A 324 28.30 2.86 -25.81
C LEU A 324 29.22 3.98 -26.30
N PRO A 325 30.49 4.05 -25.86
CA PRO A 325 31.44 5.00 -26.44
C PRO A 325 31.62 4.70 -27.92
N SER A 326 31.35 5.71 -28.75
CA SER A 326 31.62 5.65 -30.19
C SER A 326 33.13 5.57 -30.40
N VAL A 327 33.65 4.38 -30.68
CA VAL A 327 35.02 4.20 -31.14
C VAL A 327 35.05 4.53 -32.64
N TYR A 328 35.35 5.77 -32.99
CA TYR A 328 35.71 6.11 -34.36
C TYR A 328 37.06 5.47 -34.68
N ARG A 329 37.09 4.58 -35.68
CA ARG A 329 38.31 4.08 -36.31
C ARG A 329 38.71 4.99 -37.45
#